data_AF-A0A945X6C2-F1
#
_entry.id   AF-A0A945X6C2-F1
#
_cell.length_a   1.000
_cell.length_b   1.000
_cell.length_c   1.000
_cell.angle_alpha   90.00
_cell.angle_beta   90.00
_cell.angle_gamma   90.00
#
_symmetry.space_group_name_H-M   'P 1'
#
loop_
_entity.id
_entity.type
_entity.pdbx_description
1 polymer ?
#
loop_
_entity_poly.entity_id
_entity_poly.type
_entity_poly.pdbx_seq_one_letter_code
_entity_poly.pdbx_strand_id
1 'polypeptide(L)'
;MYKTSSAIVILLALVLQATAAEPWRFILLADWHSAEKYIQTNNNPDWFAEAVAQDVANITTLKKTFGGELILMPGDTQGGHWDTRKFIRKFKPGLTPEQSILQAGHLCYAGTINSFRKGGYDTLLLAPGDHELGDNPWPAKSAVSRCQPQFRQAMAKEYNFEADGKTFRYGKPIGSAPSRPMGTPYQDTSYAYRHKNVLFITLDVFHQEHPDKTIGPQGSVRGAVVGKHLAWLEKLLTAARKDARIKHIFVQSHLPAIHPVRKVNSSGMLMDRGMKSELWKTMRKHKVDIYFAGEVHANTLTKDPESNLVQLVSRGNFFRNLQTVDVTDDRVEITCYNQTGSRPADGRYEKTGRFVVDKSGGKPTFTTDGELAFLDPKGRLFHFTFEEDHPLTDWPVMGLRGKTEDGSGVAVRGQKCTRVLPNKGAFGRHYSALSAGIGRVDGVHGKAGAFSKDSRMAIWGMGPLYGEHAVSYALWLKTTSDANQVLINSCSIWGNSLKGFLNLHLNGGLPEVVISKAQRLLVDAASLSDGKWHHLAAVMPQDGCELSEVKLFIDGKAMPTKLAGKDQALRFNQAVRMSFGGFGFSRDAVTALGAKPYEGALDDPSIWARSLSAKEVTGLAARGPTEPKLMK
;
A
#
# COMPACT_ATOMS: atom_id res chain seq x y z
N MET A 1 68.45 -34.35 -37.02
CA MET A 1 67.81 -34.82 -35.77
C MET A 1 67.42 -33.61 -34.95
N TYR A 2 66.15 -33.20 -34.98
CA TYR A 2 65.60 -32.16 -34.11
C TYR A 2 64.59 -32.83 -33.18
N LYS A 3 64.90 -32.91 -31.88
CA LYS A 3 63.93 -33.30 -30.85
C LYS A 3 63.48 -32.04 -30.14
N THR A 4 62.20 -31.72 -30.34
CA THR A 4 61.44 -30.68 -29.67
C THR A 4 61.12 -31.09 -28.23
N SER A 5 61.41 -30.21 -27.29
CA SER A 5 61.02 -30.34 -25.88
C SER A 5 59.62 -29.77 -25.68
N SER A 6 58.68 -30.60 -25.25
CA SER A 6 57.35 -30.16 -24.82
C SER A 6 57.39 -29.68 -23.37
N ALA A 7 57.17 -28.39 -23.15
CA ALA A 7 56.90 -27.83 -21.84
C ALA A 7 55.44 -28.08 -21.45
N ILE A 8 55.22 -28.80 -20.36
CA ILE A 8 53.91 -28.97 -19.73
C ILE A 8 53.62 -27.70 -18.91
N VAL A 9 52.63 -26.93 -19.33
CA VAL A 9 52.07 -25.81 -18.56
C VAL A 9 50.98 -26.37 -17.64
N ILE A 10 51.26 -26.43 -16.34
CA ILE A 10 50.26 -26.74 -15.32
C ILE A 10 49.48 -25.45 -15.02
N LEU A 11 48.24 -25.38 -15.50
CA LEU A 11 47.31 -24.31 -15.17
C LEU A 11 46.72 -24.58 -13.78
N LEU A 12 47.23 -23.92 -12.73
CA LEU A 12 46.58 -23.91 -11.41
C LEU A 12 45.27 -23.12 -11.51
N ALA A 13 44.14 -23.82 -11.59
CA ALA A 13 42.83 -23.24 -11.36
C ALA A 13 42.67 -23.00 -9.84
N LEU A 14 42.92 -21.78 -9.38
CA LEU A 14 42.50 -21.33 -8.06
C LEU A 14 40.97 -21.33 -8.01
N VAL A 15 40.39 -22.42 -7.50
CA VAL A 15 39.00 -22.45 -7.09
C VAL A 15 38.90 -21.58 -5.83
N LEU A 16 38.54 -20.31 -6.02
CA LEU A 16 38.06 -19.45 -4.93
C LEU A 16 36.80 -20.11 -4.36
N GLN A 17 36.96 -20.92 -3.32
CA GLN A 17 35.85 -21.34 -2.48
C GLN A 17 35.29 -20.07 -1.82
N ALA A 18 34.15 -19.61 -2.32
CA ALA A 18 33.40 -18.54 -1.66
C ALA A 18 32.93 -19.09 -0.31
N THR A 19 33.56 -18.64 0.77
CA THR A 19 33.06 -18.88 2.13
C THR A 19 31.67 -18.26 2.26
N ALA A 20 30.73 -18.97 2.90
CA ALA A 20 29.39 -18.45 3.15
C ALA A 20 29.49 -17.09 3.87
N ALA A 21 28.66 -16.12 3.46
CA ALA A 21 28.65 -14.83 4.14
C ALA A 21 28.13 -15.00 5.58
N GLU A 22 28.74 -14.29 6.53
CA GLU A 22 28.22 -14.24 7.89
C GLU A 22 26.78 -13.69 7.89
N PRO A 23 25.87 -14.26 8.71
CA PRO A 23 24.53 -13.74 8.89
C PRO A 23 24.58 -12.27 9.27
N TRP A 24 23.71 -11.47 8.67
CA TRP A 24 23.65 -10.04 8.95
C TRP A 24 22.23 -9.50 8.83
N ARG A 25 22.01 -8.26 9.29
CA ARG A 25 20.69 -7.66 9.38
C ARG A 25 20.65 -6.25 8.81
N PHE A 26 19.51 -5.86 8.27
CA PHE A 26 19.14 -4.46 8.07
C PHE A 26 17.71 -4.17 8.56
N ILE A 27 17.36 -2.89 8.61
CA ILE A 27 16.02 -2.41 9.00
C ILE A 27 15.27 -1.94 7.75
N LEU A 28 13.99 -2.24 7.67
CA LEU A 28 13.06 -1.69 6.68
C LEU A 28 12.13 -0.68 7.36
N LEU A 29 12.06 0.54 6.79
CA LEU A 29 11.28 1.65 7.35
C LEU A 29 10.77 2.59 6.23
N ALA A 30 9.61 2.29 5.63
CA ALA A 30 8.95 3.17 4.67
C ALA A 30 8.10 4.27 5.35
N ASP A 31 7.78 5.35 4.65
CA ASP A 31 6.75 6.33 5.05
C ASP A 31 6.96 6.91 6.46
N TRP A 32 8.20 7.25 6.82
CA TRP A 32 8.53 7.73 8.16
C TRP A 32 7.79 9.03 8.52
N HIS A 33 7.61 9.94 7.54
CA HIS A 33 6.89 11.23 7.64
C HIS A 33 7.21 12.11 8.86
N SER A 34 8.47 12.14 9.29
CA SER A 34 8.89 12.95 10.44
C SER A 34 9.90 14.04 10.06
N ALA A 35 10.54 13.95 8.88
CA ALA A 35 11.65 14.81 8.51
C ALA A 35 11.28 16.28 8.26
N GLU A 36 10.00 16.59 8.01
CA GLU A 36 9.53 17.97 7.77
C GLU A 36 9.89 18.92 8.94
N LYS A 37 10.07 18.41 10.16
CA LYS A 37 10.48 19.22 11.32
C LYS A 37 11.83 19.92 11.13
N TYR A 38 12.76 19.33 10.38
CA TYR A 38 14.12 19.85 10.20
C TYR A 38 14.16 21.15 9.40
N ILE A 39 13.08 21.51 8.70
CA ILE A 39 12.99 22.81 8.01
C ILE A 39 12.47 23.93 8.93
N GLN A 40 11.95 23.58 10.12
CA GLN A 40 11.37 24.53 11.08
C GLN A 40 12.43 25.12 12.04
N THR A 41 13.71 24.75 11.88
CA THR A 41 14.86 25.16 12.70
C THR A 41 14.89 26.65 13.03
N ASN A 42 14.52 27.50 12.07
CA ASN A 42 14.61 28.96 12.19
C ASN A 42 13.34 29.62 12.75
N ASN A 43 12.21 28.91 12.74
CA ASN A 43 10.92 29.49 13.08
C ASN A 43 10.50 29.20 14.52
N ASN A 44 11.04 28.14 15.14
CA ASN A 44 10.70 27.75 16.51
C ASN A 44 11.84 26.96 17.19
N PRO A 45 12.93 27.64 17.59
CA PRO A 45 14.15 26.96 18.07
C PRO A 45 13.92 26.16 19.36
N ASP A 46 13.03 26.60 20.24
CA ASP A 46 12.88 26.05 21.60
C ASP A 46 12.38 24.59 21.60
N TRP A 47 11.33 24.25 20.83
CA TRP A 47 10.85 22.86 20.72
C TRP A 47 11.68 22.03 19.75
N PHE A 48 12.37 22.67 18.80
CA PHE A 48 13.11 21.98 17.76
C PHE A 48 14.24 21.11 18.33
N ALA A 49 15.01 21.66 19.28
CA ALA A 49 16.10 20.91 19.91
C ALA A 49 15.59 19.63 20.60
N GLU A 50 14.48 19.72 21.32
CA GLU A 50 13.83 18.57 21.96
C GLU A 50 13.32 17.56 20.93
N ALA A 51 12.65 18.01 19.87
CA ALA A 51 12.13 17.12 18.83
C ALA A 51 13.23 16.37 18.07
N VAL A 52 14.39 17.02 17.83
CA VAL A 52 15.57 16.36 17.24
C VAL A 52 16.20 15.38 18.23
N ALA A 53 16.35 15.77 19.50
CA ALA A 53 16.85 14.86 20.53
C ALA A 53 15.96 13.61 20.66
N GLN A 54 14.64 13.78 20.55
CA GLN A 54 13.67 12.68 20.57
C GLN A 54 13.82 11.76 19.35
N ASP A 55 14.05 12.29 18.15
CA ASP A 55 14.34 11.45 16.96
C ASP A 55 15.64 10.67 17.16
N VAL A 56 16.71 11.31 17.61
CA VAL A 56 17.98 10.62 17.91
C VAL A 56 17.76 9.52 18.94
N ALA A 57 17.05 9.80 20.04
CA ALA A 57 16.73 8.80 21.06
C ALA A 57 15.90 7.63 20.51
N ASN A 58 14.92 7.90 19.65
CA ASN A 58 14.13 6.86 18.99
C ASN A 58 15.04 5.97 18.13
N ILE A 59 15.93 6.57 17.35
CA ILE A 59 16.83 5.83 16.43
C ILE A 59 17.89 5.05 17.22
N THR A 60 18.48 5.64 18.27
CA THR A 60 19.40 4.94 19.18
C THR A 60 18.71 3.74 19.83
N THR A 61 17.48 3.90 20.27
CA THR A 61 16.68 2.81 20.85
C THR A 61 16.43 1.71 19.82
N LEU A 62 16.08 2.09 18.59
CA LEU A 62 15.91 1.16 17.47
C LEU A 62 17.19 0.38 17.21
N LYS A 63 18.35 1.07 17.09
CA LYS A 63 19.66 0.44 16.91
C LYS A 63 20.02 -0.52 18.03
N LYS A 64 19.83 -0.10 19.28
CA LYS A 64 20.12 -0.93 20.45
C LYS A 64 19.22 -2.17 20.53
N THR A 65 17.95 -2.03 20.17
CA THR A 65 16.94 -3.09 20.32
C THR A 65 17.00 -4.09 19.17
N PHE A 66 17.17 -3.60 17.94
CA PHE A 66 17.01 -4.42 16.73
C PHE A 66 18.30 -4.61 15.94
N GLY A 67 19.34 -3.81 16.19
CA GLY A 67 20.59 -3.84 15.45
C GLY A 67 20.42 -3.37 14.01
N GLY A 68 21.06 -4.07 13.07
CA GLY A 68 21.02 -3.74 11.65
C GLY A 68 22.17 -2.84 11.21
N GLU A 69 22.80 -3.16 10.10
CA GLU A 69 23.97 -2.46 9.56
C GLU A 69 23.58 -1.22 8.73
N LEU A 70 22.39 -1.25 8.13
CA LEU A 70 21.82 -0.16 7.33
C LEU A 70 20.30 -0.10 7.47
N ILE A 71 19.69 0.97 6.94
CA ILE A 71 18.24 1.08 6.79
C ILE A 71 17.87 1.18 5.31
N LEU A 72 16.92 0.35 4.88
CA LEU A 72 16.23 0.43 3.60
C LEU A 72 14.94 1.24 3.77
N MET A 73 14.77 2.31 2.99
CA MET A 73 13.65 3.24 3.13
C MET A 73 12.93 3.44 1.78
N PRO A 74 11.81 2.72 1.54
CA PRO A 74 10.95 2.93 0.38
C PRO A 74 10.17 4.26 0.40
N GLY A 75 10.86 5.40 0.44
CA GLY A 75 10.31 6.74 0.30
C GLY A 75 9.64 7.33 1.53
N ASP A 76 9.26 8.59 1.36
CA ASP A 76 8.41 9.41 2.23
C ASP A 76 8.96 9.65 3.63
N THR A 77 10.09 10.36 3.68
CA THR A 77 10.61 10.80 4.97
C THR A 77 9.90 12.06 5.50
N GLN A 78 9.24 12.84 4.64
CA GLN A 78 8.69 14.19 4.93
C GLN A 78 7.32 14.45 4.27
N GLY A 79 6.87 15.72 4.27
CA GLY A 79 5.63 16.20 3.64
C GLY A 79 5.84 16.92 2.29
N GLY A 80 7.01 17.51 2.01
CA GLY A 80 7.46 17.78 0.63
C GLY A 80 6.81 18.93 -0.15
N HIS A 81 5.75 19.59 0.34
CA HIS A 81 5.05 20.68 -0.38
C HIS A 81 5.78 22.03 -0.42
N TRP A 82 7.08 22.02 -0.71
CA TRP A 82 7.98 23.17 -0.59
C TRP A 82 7.88 24.18 -1.73
N ASP A 83 7.22 23.82 -2.83
CA ASP A 83 6.98 24.67 -4.00
C ASP A 83 5.81 25.65 -3.80
N THR A 84 4.93 25.37 -2.83
CA THR A 84 3.65 26.07 -2.72
C THR A 84 3.84 27.51 -2.21
N ARG A 85 3.05 28.45 -2.75
CA ARG A 85 3.03 29.86 -2.27
C ARG A 85 2.74 29.96 -0.78
N LYS A 86 1.94 29.05 -0.22
CA LYS A 86 1.63 29.01 1.22
C LYS A 86 2.87 28.64 2.02
N PHE A 87 3.63 27.64 1.58
CA PHE A 87 4.86 27.25 2.23
C PHE A 87 5.92 28.36 2.14
N ILE A 88 6.20 28.86 0.93
CA ILE A 88 7.24 29.87 0.69
C ILE A 88 7.05 31.10 1.59
N ARG A 89 5.82 31.62 1.70
CA ARG A 89 5.52 32.77 2.57
C ARG A 89 5.81 32.53 4.04
N LYS A 90 5.74 31.28 4.52
CA LYS A 90 6.02 30.93 5.92
C LYS A 90 7.48 30.54 6.14
N PHE A 91 8.09 29.87 5.17
CA PHE A 91 9.46 29.41 5.26
C PHE A 91 10.44 30.56 5.06
N LYS A 92 10.36 31.24 3.91
CA LYS A 92 11.19 32.40 3.58
C LYS A 92 10.54 33.20 2.45
N PRO A 93 9.83 34.30 2.75
CA PRO A 93 9.19 35.13 1.74
C PRO A 93 10.18 35.60 0.66
N GLY A 94 9.73 35.64 -0.60
CA GLY A 94 10.50 36.14 -1.74
C GLY A 94 11.31 35.09 -2.50
N LEU A 95 11.40 33.85 -2.01
CA LEU A 95 12.01 32.76 -2.78
C LEU A 95 11.14 32.34 -3.97
N THR A 96 11.78 31.92 -5.06
CA THR A 96 11.12 31.13 -6.10
C THR A 96 10.83 29.71 -5.60
N PRO A 97 9.90 28.96 -6.21
CA PRO A 97 9.69 27.55 -5.89
C PRO A 97 10.98 26.72 -5.93
N GLU A 98 11.81 26.92 -6.95
CA GLU A 98 13.10 26.22 -7.11
C GLU A 98 14.03 26.48 -5.93
N GLN A 99 14.18 27.76 -5.53
CA GLN A 99 15.03 28.14 -4.41
C GLN A 99 14.48 27.60 -3.08
N SER A 100 13.16 27.62 -2.90
CA SER A 100 12.49 27.10 -1.72
C SER A 100 12.72 25.60 -1.55
N ILE A 101 12.54 24.82 -2.63
CA ILE A 101 12.75 23.36 -2.63
C ILE A 101 14.20 23.02 -2.28
N LEU A 102 15.18 23.69 -2.91
CA LEU A 102 16.59 23.40 -2.65
C LEU A 102 17.01 23.75 -1.22
N GLN A 103 16.51 24.88 -0.67
CA GLN A 103 16.83 25.29 0.71
C GLN A 103 16.11 24.40 1.75
N ALA A 104 14.81 24.17 1.58
CA ALA A 104 14.02 23.33 2.49
C ALA A 104 14.52 21.87 2.45
N GLY A 105 14.76 21.34 1.25
CA GLY A 105 15.27 19.98 1.08
C GLY A 105 16.65 19.77 1.69
N HIS A 106 17.59 20.72 1.54
CA HIS A 106 18.88 20.66 2.23
C HIS A 106 18.70 20.52 3.74
N LEU A 107 17.91 21.41 4.38
CA LEU A 107 17.66 21.35 5.82
C LEU A 107 16.98 20.03 6.22
N CYS A 108 15.96 19.61 5.47
CA CYS A 108 15.19 18.40 5.70
C CYS A 108 16.08 17.14 5.71
N TYR A 109 16.80 16.94 4.62
CA TYR A 109 17.56 15.71 4.38
C TYR A 109 18.87 15.70 5.17
N ALA A 110 19.59 16.82 5.27
CA ALA A 110 20.79 16.89 6.10
C ALA A 110 20.47 16.69 7.59
N GLY A 111 19.35 17.27 8.08
CA GLY A 111 18.86 17.05 9.43
C GLY A 111 18.52 15.58 9.69
N THR A 112 17.84 14.93 8.75
CA THR A 112 17.52 13.50 8.81
C THR A 112 18.79 12.65 8.90
N ILE A 113 19.72 12.80 7.95
CA ILE A 113 20.97 12.03 7.92
C ILE A 113 21.77 12.23 9.21
N ASN A 114 21.83 13.45 9.73
CA ASN A 114 22.53 13.74 10.98
C ASN A 114 21.88 13.02 12.18
N SER A 115 20.56 13.08 12.32
CA SER A 115 19.85 12.37 13.39
C SER A 115 20.02 10.86 13.31
N PHE A 116 19.96 10.27 12.11
CA PHE A 116 20.17 8.83 11.93
C PHE A 116 21.61 8.40 12.22
N ARG A 117 22.60 9.19 11.80
CA ARG A 117 24.01 8.97 12.13
C ARG A 117 24.23 9.01 13.64
N LYS A 118 23.74 10.05 14.32
CA LYS A 118 23.79 10.17 15.79
C LYS A 118 23.08 9.00 16.48
N GLY A 119 22.00 8.51 15.87
CA GLY A 119 21.25 7.35 16.33
C GLY A 119 21.95 5.99 16.07
N GLY A 120 23.04 5.93 15.30
CA GLY A 120 23.82 4.72 15.05
C GLY A 120 23.61 4.06 13.68
N TYR A 121 23.07 4.79 12.70
CA TYR A 121 22.97 4.34 11.30
C TYR A 121 23.65 5.32 10.35
N ASP A 122 24.80 4.91 9.82
CA ASP A 122 25.56 5.70 8.84
C ASP A 122 25.04 5.53 7.41
N THR A 123 24.36 4.42 7.12
CA THR A 123 23.89 4.08 5.78
C THR A 123 22.37 4.02 5.73
N LEU A 124 21.79 4.93 4.94
CA LEU A 124 20.38 4.99 4.61
C LEU A 124 20.22 4.84 3.09
N LEU A 125 19.53 3.79 2.67
CA LEU A 125 19.20 3.55 1.26
C LEU A 125 17.78 4.05 1.01
N LEU A 126 17.64 5.34 0.70
CA LEU A 126 16.35 5.98 0.42
C LEU A 126 15.98 5.87 -1.07
N ALA A 127 14.81 5.32 -1.36
CA ALA A 127 14.13 5.51 -2.64
C ALA A 127 13.32 6.81 -2.62
N PRO A 128 13.16 7.52 -3.74
CA PRO A 128 12.21 8.63 -3.79
C PRO A 128 10.78 8.12 -3.66
N GLY A 129 10.02 8.70 -2.73
CA GLY A 129 8.56 8.69 -2.64
C GLY A 129 7.91 9.91 -3.28
N ASP A 130 6.59 9.98 -3.26
CA ASP A 130 5.89 11.10 -3.89
C ASP A 130 6.17 12.40 -3.13
N HIS A 131 6.34 12.35 -1.81
CA HIS A 131 6.73 13.51 -1.00
C HIS A 131 8.19 13.96 -1.22
N GLU A 132 9.10 13.09 -1.66
CA GLU A 132 10.42 13.54 -2.16
C GLU A 132 10.30 14.33 -3.48
N LEU A 133 9.16 14.18 -4.17
CA LEU A 133 8.84 14.73 -5.49
C LEU A 133 7.76 15.83 -5.41
N GLY A 134 7.45 16.33 -4.21
CA GLY A 134 6.50 17.44 -3.98
C GLY A 134 5.07 17.05 -3.61
N ASP A 135 4.82 15.76 -3.44
CA ASP A 135 3.52 15.10 -3.22
C ASP A 135 2.56 15.27 -4.41
N ASN A 136 1.69 14.29 -4.61
CA ASN A 136 0.67 14.31 -5.64
C ASN A 136 -0.54 15.22 -5.27
N PRO A 137 -1.31 15.67 -6.27
CA PRO A 137 -1.07 15.52 -7.71
C PRO A 137 0.01 16.50 -8.22
N TRP A 138 0.54 16.22 -9.42
CA TRP A 138 1.43 17.07 -10.19
C TRP A 138 0.73 17.70 -11.41
N PRO A 139 -0.21 18.66 -11.25
CA PRO A 139 -0.87 19.29 -12.38
C PRO A 139 0.12 19.82 -13.42
N ALA A 140 -0.12 19.57 -14.70
CA ALA A 140 0.72 20.10 -15.76
C ALA A 140 0.82 21.64 -15.67
N LYS A 141 1.98 22.20 -16.04
CA LYS A 141 2.31 23.63 -15.99
C LYS A 141 2.43 24.24 -14.58
N SER A 142 2.19 23.48 -13.52
CA SER A 142 2.34 23.94 -12.13
C SER A 142 3.80 24.03 -11.68
N ALA A 143 4.05 24.68 -10.54
CA ALA A 143 5.37 24.76 -9.92
C ALA A 143 5.91 23.38 -9.55
N VAL A 144 5.15 22.56 -8.81
CA VAL A 144 5.54 21.17 -8.48
C VAL A 144 5.91 20.35 -9.73
N SER A 145 5.16 20.51 -10.84
CA SER A 145 5.45 19.82 -12.10
C SER A 145 6.75 20.29 -12.75
N ARG A 146 7.03 21.61 -12.76
CA ARG A 146 8.25 22.17 -13.33
C ARG A 146 9.49 21.93 -12.47
N CYS A 147 9.31 21.82 -11.15
CA CYS A 147 10.41 21.72 -10.19
C CYS A 147 10.83 20.27 -9.86
N GLN A 148 10.36 19.29 -10.62
CA GLN A 148 10.77 17.89 -10.48
C GLN A 148 12.30 17.67 -10.50
N PRO A 149 13.10 18.43 -11.29
CA PRO A 149 14.55 18.38 -11.20
C PRO A 149 15.10 18.84 -9.84
N GLN A 150 14.56 19.92 -9.25
CA GLN A 150 15.02 20.48 -7.98
C GLN A 150 14.67 19.57 -6.80
N PHE A 151 13.50 18.92 -6.82
CA PHE A 151 13.13 17.90 -5.84
C PHE A 151 14.14 16.75 -5.80
N ARG A 152 14.44 16.16 -6.97
CA ARG A 152 15.46 15.11 -7.12
C ARG A 152 16.84 15.59 -6.69
N GLN A 153 17.23 16.79 -7.12
CA GLN A 153 18.52 17.37 -6.78
C GLN A 153 18.70 17.53 -5.27
N ALA A 154 17.69 18.09 -4.59
CA ALA A 154 17.74 18.32 -3.14
C ALA A 154 17.92 17.00 -2.38
N MET A 155 17.19 15.96 -2.75
CA MET A 155 17.30 14.63 -2.14
C MET A 155 18.63 13.94 -2.47
N ALA A 156 18.98 13.85 -3.76
CA ALA A 156 20.18 13.14 -4.20
C ALA A 156 21.46 13.75 -3.64
N LYS A 157 21.55 15.09 -3.57
CA LYS A 157 22.74 15.79 -3.06
C LYS A 157 23.11 15.34 -1.65
N GLU A 158 22.13 15.16 -0.77
CA GLU A 158 22.38 14.80 0.63
C GLU A 158 22.54 13.28 0.80
N TYR A 159 21.67 12.48 0.17
CA TYR A 159 21.67 11.02 0.37
C TYR A 159 22.67 10.25 -0.47
N ASN A 160 22.92 10.68 -1.72
CA ASN A 160 23.59 9.84 -2.71
C ASN A 160 24.98 10.36 -3.11
N PHE A 161 25.34 11.58 -2.72
CA PHE A 161 26.68 12.15 -2.90
C PHE A 161 27.42 12.28 -1.58
N GLU A 162 28.75 12.18 -1.65
CA GLU A 162 29.64 12.55 -0.54
C GLU A 162 29.57 14.05 -0.25
N ALA A 163 30.18 14.47 0.87
CA ALA A 163 30.20 15.88 1.27
C ALA A 163 30.87 16.82 0.24
N ASP A 164 31.65 16.26 -0.69
CA ASP A 164 32.24 16.99 -1.82
C ASP A 164 31.21 17.38 -2.90
N GLY A 165 30.00 16.81 -2.86
CA GLY A 165 28.92 17.02 -3.82
C GLY A 165 29.19 16.47 -5.23
N LYS A 166 30.25 15.67 -5.42
CA LYS A 166 30.71 15.16 -6.73
C LYS A 166 30.83 13.65 -6.76
N THR A 167 31.24 13.04 -5.65
CA THR A 167 31.46 11.60 -5.55
C THR A 167 30.14 10.90 -5.22
N PHE A 168 29.64 10.10 -6.15
CA PHE A 168 28.43 9.30 -5.93
C PHE A 168 28.76 8.09 -5.02
N ARG A 169 28.09 8.00 -3.86
CA ARG A 169 28.35 7.00 -2.80
C ARG A 169 28.28 5.56 -3.32
N TYR A 170 27.38 5.33 -4.28
CA TYR A 170 27.08 4.00 -4.82
C TYR A 170 27.62 3.83 -6.25
N GLY A 171 28.77 4.44 -6.57
CA GLY A 171 29.33 4.47 -7.94
C GLY A 171 29.96 3.18 -8.46
N LYS A 172 30.12 2.16 -7.62
CA LYS A 172 30.80 0.90 -8.00
C LYS A 172 29.91 0.07 -8.95
N PRO A 173 30.38 -0.28 -10.16
CA PRO A 173 29.58 -1.04 -11.13
C PRO A 173 29.28 -2.47 -10.66
N ILE A 174 28.20 -3.05 -11.20
CA ILE A 174 27.85 -4.46 -11.01
C ILE A 174 28.22 -5.21 -12.28
N GLY A 175 29.34 -5.94 -12.25
CA GLY A 175 29.92 -6.53 -13.46
C GLY A 175 30.20 -5.46 -14.52
N SER A 176 29.64 -5.63 -15.71
CA SER A 176 29.75 -4.67 -16.83
C SER A 176 28.65 -3.60 -16.86
N ALA A 177 27.74 -3.60 -15.88
CA ALA A 177 26.67 -2.62 -15.80
C ALA A 177 27.07 -1.45 -14.88
N PRO A 178 26.85 -0.18 -15.30
CA PRO A 178 27.01 0.95 -14.40
C PRO A 178 26.01 0.83 -13.25
N SER A 179 26.38 1.32 -12.07
CA SER A 179 25.52 1.26 -10.89
C SER A 179 24.33 2.21 -10.92
N ARG A 180 24.22 3.07 -11.93
CA ARG A 180 23.14 4.04 -12.11
C ARG A 180 22.81 4.27 -13.59
N PRO A 181 21.58 4.69 -13.94
CA PRO A 181 21.14 4.89 -15.32
C PRO A 181 21.70 6.21 -15.90
N MET A 182 22.99 6.22 -16.21
CA MET A 182 23.71 7.38 -16.73
C MET A 182 23.02 8.03 -17.94
N GLY A 183 22.96 9.36 -17.96
CA GLY A 183 22.33 10.12 -19.06
C GLY A 183 20.80 10.09 -19.04
N THR A 184 20.19 9.76 -17.89
CA THR A 184 18.74 9.86 -17.66
C THR A 184 18.45 10.82 -16.51
N PRO A 185 17.22 11.37 -16.41
CA PRO A 185 16.81 12.18 -15.26
C PRO A 185 16.90 11.47 -13.90
N TYR A 186 17.02 10.14 -13.91
CA TYR A 186 17.04 9.27 -12.73
C TYR A 186 18.45 8.87 -12.32
N GLN A 187 19.50 9.36 -13.00
CA GLN A 187 20.88 8.91 -12.77
C GLN A 187 21.37 9.17 -11.34
N ASP A 188 20.78 10.13 -10.63
CA ASP A 188 21.18 10.49 -9.27
C ASP A 188 20.20 10.01 -8.19
N THR A 189 19.08 9.40 -8.58
CA THR A 189 18.02 8.91 -7.69
C THR A 189 17.73 7.41 -7.82
N SER A 190 18.13 6.78 -8.94
CA SER A 190 18.13 5.33 -9.13
C SER A 190 19.56 4.79 -9.11
N TYR A 191 19.79 3.73 -8.35
CA TYR A 191 21.13 3.14 -8.23
C TYR A 191 21.12 1.70 -7.74
N ALA A 192 22.28 1.06 -7.84
CA ALA A 192 22.55 -0.29 -7.39
C ALA A 192 23.68 -0.26 -6.35
N TYR A 193 23.49 -0.93 -5.23
CA TYR A 193 24.47 -1.04 -4.16
C TYR A 193 24.55 -2.48 -3.68
N ARG A 194 25.73 -3.10 -3.82
CA ARG A 194 25.98 -4.43 -3.28
C ARG A 194 26.56 -4.30 -1.88
N HIS A 195 25.85 -4.84 -0.90
CA HIS A 195 26.32 -4.99 0.47
C HIS A 195 26.38 -6.47 0.79
N LYS A 196 27.58 -6.96 1.12
CA LYS A 196 27.85 -8.39 1.36
C LYS A 196 27.28 -9.25 0.22
N ASN A 197 26.37 -10.16 0.53
CA ASN A 197 25.75 -11.13 -0.37
C ASN A 197 24.41 -10.64 -0.99
N VAL A 198 24.03 -9.38 -0.78
CA VAL A 198 22.79 -8.77 -1.29
C VAL A 198 23.11 -7.66 -2.29
N LEU A 199 22.37 -7.64 -3.39
CA LEU A 199 22.27 -6.48 -4.27
C LEU A 199 20.98 -5.71 -3.96
N PHE A 200 21.11 -4.47 -3.51
CA PHE A 200 20.02 -3.52 -3.42
C PHE A 200 19.94 -2.70 -4.72
N ILE A 201 18.74 -2.54 -5.25
CA ILE A 201 18.45 -1.69 -6.40
C ILE A 201 17.37 -0.70 -5.98
N THR A 202 17.72 0.57 -5.93
CA THR A 202 16.80 1.68 -5.62
C THR A 202 16.30 2.30 -6.91
N LEU A 203 14.99 2.46 -7.06
CA LEU A 203 14.38 3.03 -8.27
C LEU A 203 13.55 4.29 -7.95
N ASP A 204 13.83 5.35 -8.69
CA ASP A 204 12.92 6.49 -8.89
C ASP A 204 11.85 6.12 -9.91
N VAL A 205 10.64 5.87 -9.43
CA VAL A 205 9.53 5.37 -10.25
C VAL A 205 8.61 6.48 -10.76
N PHE A 206 8.95 7.74 -10.52
CA PHE A 206 8.11 8.89 -10.86
C PHE A 206 8.44 9.41 -12.25
N HIS A 207 7.83 8.82 -13.25
CA HIS A 207 8.08 9.17 -14.65
C HIS A 207 7.37 10.45 -15.06
N GLN A 208 8.12 11.37 -15.66
CA GLN A 208 7.62 12.59 -16.30
C GLN A 208 8.19 12.67 -17.72
N GLU A 209 7.33 12.95 -18.70
CA GLU A 209 7.75 13.20 -20.08
C GLU A 209 8.07 14.69 -20.30
N HIS A 210 7.18 15.57 -19.82
CA HIS A 210 7.33 17.01 -19.91
C HIS A 210 6.47 17.67 -18.82
N PRO A 211 6.92 18.76 -18.16
CA PRO A 211 6.17 19.40 -17.08
C PRO A 211 4.83 20.00 -17.50
N ASP A 212 4.64 20.22 -18.80
CA ASP A 212 3.42 20.84 -19.36
C ASP A 212 2.45 19.83 -19.98
N LYS A 213 2.78 18.54 -19.92
CA LYS A 213 1.96 17.46 -20.48
C LYS A 213 1.36 16.62 -19.37
N THR A 214 0.03 16.46 -19.37
CA THR A 214 -0.64 15.46 -18.53
C THR A 214 -0.48 14.08 -19.16
N ILE A 215 0.07 13.12 -18.41
CA ILE A 215 0.32 11.75 -18.85
C ILE A 215 -0.39 10.69 -18.00
N GLY A 216 -1.09 11.11 -16.94
CA GLY A 216 -1.82 10.23 -16.03
C GLY A 216 -2.81 10.98 -15.14
N PRO A 217 -3.53 10.25 -14.27
CA PRO A 217 -4.56 10.85 -13.39
C PRO A 217 -3.99 11.84 -12.38
N GLN A 218 -2.70 11.74 -12.07
CA GLN A 218 -2.01 12.64 -11.14
C GLN A 218 -1.38 13.84 -11.86
N GLY A 219 -1.58 14.00 -13.18
CA GLY A 219 -1.04 15.12 -13.94
C GLY A 219 0.17 14.73 -14.80
N SER A 220 1.28 15.45 -14.66
CA SER A 220 2.48 15.29 -15.49
C SER A 220 3.40 14.14 -15.08
N VAL A 221 3.14 13.55 -13.91
CA VAL A 221 3.91 12.44 -13.36
C VAL A 221 3.00 11.21 -13.23
N ARG A 222 3.56 10.03 -13.51
CA ARG A 222 2.93 8.71 -13.30
C ARG A 222 3.93 7.70 -12.75
N GLY A 223 3.45 6.62 -12.14
CA GLY A 223 4.29 5.55 -11.63
C GLY A 223 4.77 4.63 -12.75
N ALA A 224 6.00 4.80 -13.25
CA ALA A 224 6.53 3.95 -14.32
C ALA A 224 8.07 3.94 -14.38
N VAL A 225 8.64 2.82 -14.80
CA VAL A 225 10.06 2.70 -15.21
C VAL A 225 10.11 2.26 -16.66
N VAL A 226 10.60 3.14 -17.53
CA VAL A 226 10.50 2.99 -18.99
C VAL A 226 11.78 3.45 -19.71
N GLY A 227 11.89 3.13 -21.00
CA GLY A 227 12.95 3.63 -21.87
C GLY A 227 14.36 3.28 -21.37
N LYS A 228 15.28 4.26 -21.42
CA LYS A 228 16.68 4.07 -20.99
C LYS A 228 16.82 3.68 -19.52
N HIS A 229 15.88 4.09 -18.65
CA HIS A 229 15.88 3.71 -17.25
C HIS A 229 15.61 2.20 -17.09
N LEU A 230 14.60 1.66 -17.79
CA LEU A 230 14.31 0.23 -17.80
C LEU A 230 15.43 -0.60 -18.47
N ALA A 231 15.99 -0.10 -19.58
CA ALA A 231 17.10 -0.78 -20.26
C ALA A 231 18.35 -0.90 -19.37
N TRP A 232 18.63 0.12 -18.55
CA TRP A 232 19.68 0.05 -17.52
C TRP A 232 19.38 -1.03 -16.48
N LEU A 233 18.15 -1.09 -15.95
CA LEU A 233 17.75 -2.10 -14.97
C LEU A 233 17.92 -3.52 -15.52
N GLU A 234 17.49 -3.77 -16.76
CA GLU A 234 17.64 -5.07 -17.42
C GLU A 234 19.12 -5.46 -17.57
N LYS A 235 19.99 -4.53 -17.97
CA LYS A 235 21.44 -4.75 -18.07
C LYS A 235 22.06 -5.04 -16.69
N LEU A 236 21.65 -4.28 -15.68
CA LEU A 236 22.10 -4.43 -14.30
C LEU A 236 21.74 -5.81 -13.74
N LEU A 237 20.48 -6.24 -13.87
CA LEU A 237 20.00 -7.53 -13.42
C LEU A 237 20.69 -8.69 -14.15
N THR A 238 20.92 -8.54 -15.46
CA THR A 238 21.69 -9.50 -16.25
C THR A 238 23.12 -9.65 -15.73
N ALA A 239 23.79 -8.55 -15.39
CA ALA A 239 25.13 -8.59 -14.82
C ALA A 239 25.14 -9.17 -13.40
N ALA A 240 24.15 -8.82 -12.57
CA ALA A 240 24.00 -9.33 -11.21
C ALA A 240 23.85 -10.86 -11.18
N ARG A 241 23.09 -11.43 -12.13
CA ARG A 241 22.90 -12.89 -12.23
C ARG A 241 24.15 -13.67 -12.62
N LYS A 242 25.20 -13.01 -13.09
CA LYS A 242 26.51 -13.61 -13.38
C LYS A 242 27.48 -13.53 -12.20
N ASP A 243 27.16 -12.75 -11.16
CA ASP A 243 28.02 -12.60 -9.99
C ASP A 243 27.60 -13.57 -8.88
N ALA A 244 28.35 -14.67 -8.71
CA ALA A 244 28.07 -15.72 -7.73
C ALA A 244 28.11 -15.25 -6.26
N ARG A 245 28.64 -14.04 -6.00
CA ARG A 245 28.64 -13.40 -4.68
C ARG A 245 27.30 -12.77 -4.34
N ILE A 246 26.43 -12.52 -5.32
CA ILE A 246 25.08 -11.98 -5.12
C ILE A 246 24.12 -13.15 -4.94
N LYS A 247 23.68 -13.38 -3.71
CA LYS A 247 22.74 -14.44 -3.34
C LYS A 247 21.29 -13.97 -3.32
N HIS A 248 21.08 -12.70 -3.01
CA HIS A 248 19.77 -12.07 -3.02
C HIS A 248 19.78 -10.78 -3.84
N ILE A 249 18.71 -10.57 -4.61
CA ILE A 249 18.46 -9.31 -5.32
C ILE A 249 17.19 -8.71 -4.74
N PHE A 250 17.34 -7.54 -4.13
CA PHE A 250 16.26 -6.74 -3.59
C PHE A 250 16.10 -5.47 -4.41
N VAL A 251 14.87 -5.19 -4.82
CA VAL A 251 14.51 -3.94 -5.47
C VAL A 251 13.65 -3.15 -4.50
N GLN A 252 13.88 -1.85 -4.38
CA GLN A 252 12.99 -0.94 -3.67
C GLN A 252 12.53 0.20 -4.57
N SER A 253 11.29 0.63 -4.35
CA SER A 253 10.76 1.91 -4.80
C SER A 253 9.51 2.22 -4.01
N HIS A 254 9.03 3.46 -4.04
CA HIS A 254 7.88 3.82 -3.22
C HIS A 254 6.55 3.12 -3.60
N LEU A 255 6.22 3.03 -4.90
CA LEU A 255 4.88 2.60 -5.34
C LEU A 255 4.71 1.07 -5.40
N PRO A 256 3.66 0.48 -4.78
CA PRO A 256 3.34 -0.93 -4.96
C PRO A 256 2.89 -1.25 -6.40
N ALA A 257 3.14 -2.49 -6.86
CA ALA A 257 2.80 -2.96 -8.20
C ALA A 257 1.73 -4.07 -8.23
N ILE A 258 1.69 -4.95 -7.22
CA ILE A 258 0.64 -5.96 -7.10
C ILE A 258 -0.55 -5.38 -6.34
N HIS A 259 -1.71 -5.30 -7.00
CA HIS A 259 -3.01 -4.97 -6.40
C HIS A 259 -3.79 -6.27 -6.09
N PRO A 260 -4.60 -6.31 -5.02
CA PRO A 260 -4.87 -5.24 -4.05
C PRO A 260 -3.81 -5.12 -2.95
N VAL A 261 -3.78 -3.97 -2.29
CA VAL A 261 -2.94 -3.70 -1.12
C VAL A 261 -3.77 -3.13 0.02
N ARG A 262 -3.34 -3.40 1.26
CA ARG A 262 -3.86 -2.72 2.45
C ARG A 262 -3.41 -1.25 2.41
N LYS A 263 -4.25 -0.33 2.88
CA LYS A 263 -4.08 1.12 2.81
C LYS A 263 -4.66 1.82 4.04
N VAL A 264 -3.95 2.78 4.63
CA VAL A 264 -4.47 3.60 5.74
C VAL A 264 -3.97 5.05 5.64
N ASN A 265 -4.89 6.00 5.44
CA ASN A 265 -4.59 7.44 5.40
C ASN A 265 -3.41 7.79 4.47
N SER A 266 -3.50 7.39 3.21
CA SER A 266 -2.47 7.71 2.21
C SER A 266 -3.08 8.18 0.90
N SER A 267 -2.22 8.57 -0.04
CA SER A 267 -2.57 8.82 -1.44
C SER A 267 -3.08 7.53 -2.08
N GLY A 268 -2.38 6.42 -1.86
CA GLY A 268 -2.73 5.09 -2.29
C GLY A 268 -2.36 4.83 -3.74
N MET A 269 -1.37 5.55 -4.29
CA MET A 269 -0.88 5.35 -5.66
C MET A 269 -0.28 3.95 -5.86
N LEU A 270 -0.30 3.49 -7.11
CA LEU A 270 0.30 2.21 -7.53
C LEU A 270 1.08 2.42 -8.83
N MET A 271 2.01 1.50 -9.11
CA MET A 271 2.72 1.40 -10.38
C MET A 271 1.72 1.21 -11.53
N ASP A 272 1.87 2.00 -12.60
CA ASP A 272 1.03 1.89 -13.78
C ASP A 272 1.12 0.49 -14.39
N ARG A 273 -0.05 -0.10 -14.70
CA ARG A 273 -0.21 -1.46 -15.22
C ARG A 273 0.26 -2.56 -14.25
N GLY A 274 0.71 -2.24 -13.04
CA GLY A 274 1.06 -3.20 -12.00
C GLY A 274 1.94 -4.35 -12.49
N MET A 275 1.49 -5.59 -12.29
CA MET A 275 2.17 -6.81 -12.76
C MET A 275 2.31 -6.92 -14.29
N LYS A 276 1.49 -6.20 -15.06
CA LYS A 276 1.57 -6.15 -16.53
C LYS A 276 2.61 -5.14 -17.04
N SER A 277 3.21 -4.34 -16.15
CA SER A 277 4.27 -3.40 -16.50
C SER A 277 5.53 -4.13 -16.98
N GLU A 278 6.29 -3.48 -17.86
CA GLU A 278 7.59 -4.03 -18.30
C GLU A 278 8.61 -4.08 -17.16
N LEU A 279 8.50 -3.18 -16.17
CA LEU A 279 9.28 -3.25 -14.94
C LEU A 279 9.07 -4.60 -14.22
N TRP A 280 7.81 -4.96 -13.95
CA TRP A 280 7.49 -6.20 -13.25
C TRP A 280 7.93 -7.43 -14.03
N LYS A 281 7.68 -7.45 -15.35
CA LYS A 281 8.13 -8.52 -16.25
C LYS A 281 9.66 -8.67 -16.26
N THR A 282 10.41 -7.57 -16.26
CA THR A 282 11.88 -7.59 -16.15
C THR A 282 12.33 -8.18 -14.81
N MET A 283 11.74 -7.76 -13.69
CA MET A 283 12.06 -8.33 -12.37
C MET A 283 11.76 -9.83 -12.31
N ARG A 284 10.62 -10.26 -12.87
CA ARG A 284 10.22 -11.66 -12.99
C ARG A 284 11.24 -12.46 -13.81
N LYS A 285 11.58 -11.98 -15.01
CA LYS A 285 12.55 -12.60 -15.92
C LYS A 285 13.89 -12.84 -15.23
N HIS A 286 14.34 -11.86 -14.43
CA HIS A 286 15.60 -11.93 -13.69
C HIS A 286 15.48 -12.45 -12.27
N LYS A 287 14.34 -13.07 -11.91
CA LYS A 287 14.12 -13.77 -10.63
C LYS A 287 14.39 -12.92 -9.38
N VAL A 288 14.13 -11.62 -9.42
CA VAL A 288 14.25 -10.74 -8.23
C VAL A 288 13.55 -11.40 -7.05
N ASP A 289 14.15 -11.34 -5.87
CA ASP A 289 13.64 -12.05 -4.70
C ASP A 289 12.50 -11.28 -4.04
N ILE A 290 12.78 -10.03 -3.68
CA ILE A 290 11.82 -9.16 -2.99
C ILE A 290 11.82 -7.77 -3.62
N TYR A 291 10.62 -7.26 -3.87
CA TYR A 291 10.33 -5.88 -4.21
C TYR A 291 9.72 -5.18 -2.99
N PHE A 292 10.44 -4.22 -2.42
CA PHE A 292 10.03 -3.43 -1.27
C PHE A 292 9.34 -2.14 -1.70
N ALA A 293 8.18 -1.84 -1.10
CA ALA A 293 7.41 -0.64 -1.35
C ALA A 293 6.88 0.03 -0.05
N GLY A 294 6.37 1.25 -0.20
CA GLY A 294 5.77 2.09 0.86
C GLY A 294 4.38 2.58 0.43
N GLU A 295 4.15 3.91 0.45
CA GLU A 295 3.01 4.66 -0.12
C GLU A 295 1.66 4.45 0.58
N VAL A 296 1.40 3.26 1.11
CA VAL A 296 0.05 2.88 1.57
C VAL A 296 -0.11 2.86 3.08
N HIS A 297 0.97 3.09 3.83
CA HIS A 297 1.00 3.15 5.29
C HIS A 297 0.44 1.90 5.98
N ALA A 298 0.52 0.75 5.31
CA ALA A 298 0.01 -0.52 5.81
C ALA A 298 0.80 -1.68 5.21
N ASN A 299 1.07 -2.68 6.04
CA ASN A 299 1.85 -3.84 5.62
C ASN A 299 1.02 -4.76 4.72
N THR A 300 1.57 -5.09 3.55
CA THR A 300 1.00 -6.09 2.64
C THR A 300 2.11 -6.96 2.06
N LEU A 301 2.02 -8.27 2.26
CA LEU A 301 2.89 -9.24 1.62
C LEU A 301 2.10 -9.97 0.53
N THR A 302 2.61 -9.94 -0.71
CA THR A 302 1.96 -10.62 -1.84
C THR A 302 3.00 -11.33 -2.70
N LYS A 303 2.75 -12.58 -3.06
CA LYS A 303 3.59 -13.35 -3.99
C LYS A 303 3.08 -13.16 -5.43
N ASP A 304 4.01 -12.97 -6.36
CA ASP A 304 3.71 -13.00 -7.80
C ASP A 304 3.12 -14.39 -8.15
N PRO A 305 1.95 -14.45 -8.82
CA PRO A 305 1.34 -15.73 -9.16
C PRO A 305 2.13 -16.53 -10.21
N GLU A 306 3.03 -15.87 -10.95
CA GLU A 306 3.78 -16.46 -12.07
C GLU A 306 5.26 -16.74 -11.73
N SER A 307 5.72 -16.38 -10.54
CA SER A 307 7.12 -16.56 -10.14
C SER A 307 7.33 -16.61 -8.62
N ASN A 308 8.58 -16.55 -8.18
CA ASN A 308 8.96 -16.49 -6.77
C ASN A 308 9.24 -15.07 -6.28
N LEU A 309 9.01 -14.05 -7.12
CA LEU A 309 9.11 -12.65 -6.72
C LEU A 309 8.02 -12.33 -5.70
N VAL A 310 8.40 -11.71 -4.60
CA VAL A 310 7.49 -11.25 -3.55
C VAL A 310 7.49 -9.73 -3.48
N GLN A 311 6.30 -9.12 -3.41
CA GLN A 311 6.14 -7.73 -3.01
C GLN A 311 5.93 -7.66 -1.49
N LEU A 312 6.76 -6.86 -0.81
CA LEU A 312 6.49 -6.42 0.55
C LEU A 312 6.26 -4.91 0.54
N VAL A 313 5.01 -4.52 0.75
CA VAL A 313 4.66 -3.14 1.06
C VAL A 313 4.77 -2.97 2.57
N SER A 314 5.57 -2.00 3.00
CA SER A 314 5.95 -1.79 4.39
C SER A 314 5.40 -0.48 4.93
N ARG A 315 5.44 -0.35 6.26
CA ARG A 315 5.03 0.85 6.99
C ARG A 315 6.10 1.19 8.02
N GLY A 316 6.35 2.49 8.21
CA GLY A 316 7.32 2.98 9.19
C GLY A 316 6.92 4.28 9.88
N ASN A 317 5.69 4.77 9.68
CA ASN A 317 5.24 6.08 10.16
C ASN A 317 5.61 6.31 11.63
N PHE A 318 6.42 7.34 11.88
CA PHE A 318 6.84 7.77 13.22
C PHE A 318 7.45 6.65 14.08
N PHE A 319 8.13 5.67 13.46
CA PHE A 319 8.70 4.48 14.12
C PHE A 319 7.66 3.60 14.85
N ARG A 320 6.37 3.74 14.54
CA ARG A 320 5.31 2.94 15.19
C ARG A 320 5.20 1.53 14.62
N ASN A 321 5.77 1.30 13.46
CA ASN A 321 5.96 -0.02 12.84
C ASN A 321 7.35 -0.05 12.22
N LEU A 322 7.98 -1.22 12.15
CA LEU A 322 9.22 -1.45 11.42
C LEU A 322 9.38 -2.94 11.12
N GLN A 323 10.30 -3.29 10.22
CA GLN A 323 10.71 -4.67 10.05
C GLN A 323 12.22 -4.84 10.20
N THR A 324 12.63 -5.93 10.85
CA THR A 324 14.02 -6.41 10.76
C THR A 324 14.12 -7.40 9.61
N VAL A 325 15.19 -7.33 8.83
CA VAL A 325 15.48 -8.29 7.75
C VAL A 325 16.82 -8.95 8.04
N ASP A 326 16.78 -10.22 8.44
CA ASP A 326 17.91 -11.10 8.69
C ASP A 326 18.26 -11.87 7.42
N VAL A 327 19.53 -11.85 7.02
CA VAL A 327 20.01 -12.37 5.73
C VAL A 327 21.20 -13.29 5.95
N THR A 328 21.16 -14.44 5.28
CA THR A 328 22.27 -15.38 5.06
C THR A 328 22.41 -15.64 3.56
N ASP A 329 23.23 -16.58 3.11
CA ASP A 329 23.38 -16.88 1.67
C ASP A 329 22.17 -17.58 1.05
N ASP A 330 21.38 -18.30 1.84
CA ASP A 330 20.26 -19.10 1.37
C ASP A 330 18.93 -18.70 2.01
N ARG A 331 18.94 -17.85 3.05
CA ARG A 331 17.75 -17.51 3.81
C ARG A 331 17.59 -16.00 4.05
N VAL A 332 16.37 -15.51 3.86
CA VAL A 332 15.93 -14.17 4.24
C VAL A 332 14.77 -14.30 5.22
N GLU A 333 14.87 -13.68 6.38
CA GLU A 333 13.81 -13.64 7.38
C GLU A 333 13.44 -12.20 7.69
N ILE A 334 12.15 -11.89 7.58
CA ILE A 334 11.57 -10.58 7.88
C ILE A 334 10.66 -10.72 9.09
N THR A 335 10.89 -9.94 10.13
CA THR A 335 9.99 -9.87 11.30
C THR A 335 9.40 -8.47 11.40
N CYS A 336 8.07 -8.39 11.48
CA CYS A 336 7.31 -7.15 11.65
C CYS A 336 7.08 -6.86 13.13
N TYR A 337 7.27 -5.59 13.50
CA TYR A 337 7.10 -5.11 14.86
C TYR A 337 6.16 -3.90 14.90
N ASN A 338 5.20 -3.92 15.82
CA ASN A 338 4.42 -2.74 16.19
C ASN A 338 4.88 -2.19 17.53
N GLN A 339 5.00 -0.87 17.61
CA GLN A 339 5.25 -0.19 18.87
C GLN A 339 4.02 -0.37 19.78
N THR A 340 4.24 -0.64 21.06
CA THR A 340 3.19 -0.84 22.08
C THR A 340 3.32 0.10 23.28
N GLY A 341 4.45 0.79 23.43
CA GLY A 341 4.62 1.83 24.46
C GLY A 341 3.92 3.15 24.16
N SER A 342 4.14 4.19 24.98
CA SER A 342 3.61 5.53 24.68
C SER A 342 4.46 6.25 23.64
N ARG A 343 5.77 5.98 23.61
CA ARG A 343 6.73 6.54 22.65
C ARG A 343 7.67 5.47 22.06
N PRO A 344 8.21 5.65 20.84
CA PRO A 344 9.19 4.73 20.27
C PRO A 344 10.46 4.55 21.14
N ALA A 345 10.94 5.63 21.77
CA ALA A 345 12.09 5.59 22.69
C ALA A 345 11.88 4.72 23.95
N ASP A 346 10.64 4.29 24.26
CA ASP A 346 10.42 3.32 25.34
C ASP A 346 10.96 1.93 24.97
N GLY A 347 11.26 1.66 23.70
CA GLY A 347 11.75 0.36 23.22
C GLY A 347 10.72 -0.77 23.27
N ARG A 348 9.45 -0.46 23.55
CA ARG A 348 8.36 -1.45 23.67
C ARG A 348 7.73 -1.72 22.32
N TYR A 349 8.03 -2.89 21.77
CA TYR A 349 7.49 -3.39 20.51
C TYR A 349 7.00 -4.83 20.66
N GLU A 350 5.90 -5.16 19.99
CA GLU A 350 5.41 -6.53 19.85
C GLU A 350 5.68 -7.05 18.44
N LYS A 351 5.98 -8.34 18.32
CA LYS A 351 6.06 -9.02 17.01
C LYS A 351 4.65 -9.23 16.48
N THR A 352 4.38 -8.79 15.26
CA THR A 352 3.04 -8.90 14.65
C THR A 352 2.98 -9.71 13.38
N GLY A 353 4.12 -10.12 12.83
CA GLY A 353 4.16 -11.06 11.71
C GLY A 353 5.57 -11.43 11.32
N ARG A 354 5.69 -12.52 10.57
CA ARG A 354 6.96 -13.06 10.09
C ARG A 354 6.83 -13.52 8.64
N PHE A 355 7.90 -13.36 7.89
CA PHE A 355 8.05 -13.89 6.55
C PHE A 355 9.46 -14.47 6.37
N VAL A 356 9.56 -15.68 5.82
CA VAL A 356 10.82 -16.34 5.54
C VAL A 356 10.86 -16.78 4.08
N VAL A 357 11.95 -16.47 3.39
CA VAL A 357 12.35 -17.10 2.11
C VAL A 357 13.50 -18.04 2.41
N ASP A 358 13.33 -19.32 2.12
CA ASP A 358 14.39 -20.34 2.26
C ASP A 358 14.73 -20.94 0.89
N LYS A 359 15.99 -20.81 0.49
CA LYS A 359 16.55 -21.28 -0.79
C LYS A 359 17.52 -22.46 -0.62
N SER A 360 17.69 -23.00 0.58
CA SER A 360 18.65 -24.08 0.88
C SER A 360 18.43 -25.32 0.01
N GLY A 361 17.17 -25.63 -0.33
CA GLY A 361 16.79 -26.72 -1.23
C GLY A 361 16.88 -26.43 -2.73
N GLY A 362 17.49 -25.31 -3.16
CA GLY A 362 17.64 -24.92 -4.57
C GLY A 362 16.37 -24.33 -5.23
N LYS A 363 15.19 -24.56 -4.65
CA LYS A 363 13.95 -23.86 -4.97
C LYS A 363 13.48 -23.05 -3.75
N PRO A 364 13.17 -21.75 -3.90
CA PRO A 364 12.63 -20.95 -2.81
C PRO A 364 11.34 -21.55 -2.23
N THR A 365 11.28 -21.67 -0.90
CA THR A 365 10.08 -21.95 -0.13
C THR A 365 9.75 -20.76 0.77
N PHE A 366 8.50 -20.65 1.18
CA PHE A 366 8.00 -19.48 1.90
C PHE A 366 7.25 -19.88 3.17
N THR A 367 7.54 -19.22 4.28
CA THR A 367 6.76 -19.31 5.53
C THR A 367 6.26 -17.91 5.89
N THR A 368 4.97 -17.77 6.19
CA THR A 368 4.35 -16.47 6.45
C THR A 368 3.34 -16.53 7.61
N ASP A 369 3.31 -15.52 8.46
CA ASP A 369 2.32 -15.39 9.53
C ASP A 369 2.01 -13.92 9.91
N GLY A 370 0.92 -13.74 10.65
CA GLY A 370 0.50 -12.45 11.20
C GLY A 370 0.25 -11.39 10.13
N GLU A 371 0.74 -10.17 10.37
CA GLU A 371 0.65 -9.05 9.41
C GLU A 371 1.37 -9.33 8.08
N LEU A 372 2.37 -10.22 8.11
CA LEU A 372 3.13 -10.66 6.94
C LEU A 372 2.63 -12.00 6.38
N ALA A 373 1.41 -12.43 6.72
CA ALA A 373 0.74 -13.51 6.00
C ALA A 373 0.50 -13.10 4.54
N PHE A 374 0.70 -14.02 3.59
CA PHE A 374 0.40 -13.74 2.19
C PHE A 374 -1.05 -13.34 2.00
N LEU A 375 -1.24 -12.18 1.38
CA LEU A 375 -2.54 -11.77 0.87
C LEU A 375 -2.87 -12.58 -0.38
N ASP A 376 -4.04 -13.23 -0.41
CA ASP A 376 -4.61 -13.79 -1.64
C ASP A 376 -5.35 -12.68 -2.42
N PRO A 377 -4.83 -12.21 -3.58
CA PRO A 377 -5.46 -11.17 -4.38
C PRO A 377 -6.83 -11.58 -4.95
N LYS A 378 -7.10 -12.88 -5.07
CA LYS A 378 -8.35 -13.43 -5.60
C LYS A 378 -9.33 -13.81 -4.50
N GLY A 379 -8.89 -13.79 -3.24
CA GLY A 379 -9.68 -14.16 -2.09
C GLY A 379 -10.78 -13.15 -1.78
N ARG A 380 -11.65 -13.54 -0.85
CA ARG A 380 -12.64 -12.64 -0.24
C ARG A 380 -11.89 -11.66 0.65
N LEU A 381 -11.79 -10.39 0.27
CA LEU A 381 -10.98 -9.40 0.98
C LEU A 381 -11.65 -8.91 2.25
N PHE A 382 -12.97 -8.69 2.15
CA PHE A 382 -13.86 -8.37 3.25
C PHE A 382 -14.83 -9.53 3.41
N HIS A 383 -14.98 -10.00 4.63
CA HIS A 383 -15.91 -11.05 5.01
C HIS A 383 -16.30 -10.82 6.46
N PHE A 384 -17.59 -10.62 6.73
CA PHE A 384 -18.07 -10.51 8.10
C PHE A 384 -19.10 -11.57 8.39
N THR A 385 -18.87 -12.25 9.50
CA THR A 385 -19.84 -13.12 10.16
C THR A 385 -20.30 -12.40 11.43
N PHE A 386 -21.57 -12.49 11.80
CA PHE A 386 -22.06 -11.82 13.02
C PHE A 386 -22.00 -12.72 14.26
N GLU A 387 -21.24 -13.81 14.19
CA GLU A 387 -21.04 -14.78 15.29
C GLU A 387 -20.39 -14.14 16.51
N GLU A 388 -19.39 -13.29 16.29
CA GLU A 388 -18.59 -12.69 17.34
C GLU A 388 -18.31 -11.21 17.07
N ASP A 389 -18.03 -10.51 18.14
CA ASP A 389 -17.54 -9.15 18.13
C ASP A 389 -16.70 -8.93 19.39
N HIS A 390 -15.75 -8.00 19.30
CA HIS A 390 -14.78 -7.76 20.37
C HIS A 390 -14.82 -6.30 20.80
N PRO A 391 -14.50 -6.01 22.08
CA PRO A 391 -14.15 -4.65 22.47
C PRO A 391 -13.02 -4.11 21.59
N LEU A 392 -13.13 -2.85 21.15
CA LEU A 392 -12.10 -2.21 20.31
C LEU A 392 -10.74 -2.13 21.02
N THR A 393 -10.72 -2.08 22.35
CA THR A 393 -9.51 -2.11 23.18
C THR A 393 -8.73 -3.41 23.02
N ASP A 394 -9.45 -4.52 22.85
CA ASP A 394 -8.87 -5.87 22.79
C ASP A 394 -8.58 -6.27 21.33
N TRP A 395 -9.11 -5.50 20.38
CA TRP A 395 -8.97 -5.72 18.95
C TRP A 395 -8.51 -4.44 18.23
N PRO A 396 -7.26 -4.00 18.45
CA PRO A 396 -6.79 -2.74 17.92
C PRO A 396 -6.68 -2.77 16.38
N VAL A 397 -7.32 -1.78 15.76
CA VAL A 397 -7.28 -1.52 14.32
C VAL A 397 -6.19 -0.51 14.00
N MET A 398 -5.38 -0.81 12.97
CA MET A 398 -4.24 0.00 12.58
C MET A 398 -4.66 1.44 12.23
N GLY A 399 -3.90 2.42 12.73
CA GLY A 399 -4.18 3.84 12.50
C GLY A 399 -5.25 4.47 13.40
N LEU A 400 -5.83 3.71 14.34
CA LEU A 400 -6.73 4.25 15.37
C LEU A 400 -6.06 4.45 16.74
N ARG A 401 -4.83 3.96 16.93
CA ARG A 401 -4.11 4.03 18.20
C ARG A 401 -3.95 5.48 18.70
N GLY A 402 -4.29 5.72 19.97
CA GLY A 402 -4.45 7.05 20.57
C GLY A 402 -5.88 7.61 20.55
N LYS A 403 -6.78 7.09 19.71
CA LYS A 403 -8.22 7.45 19.73
C LYS A 403 -9.08 6.50 20.57
N THR A 404 -8.48 5.47 21.15
CA THR A 404 -9.20 4.34 21.76
C THR A 404 -8.59 3.91 23.09
N GLU A 405 -7.50 4.54 23.54
CA GLU A 405 -6.69 4.11 24.69
C GLU A 405 -7.39 4.32 26.04
N ASP A 406 -8.40 5.19 26.09
CA ASP A 406 -9.26 5.45 27.25
C ASP A 406 -10.62 4.71 27.19
N GLY A 407 -10.83 3.84 26.19
CA GLY A 407 -12.11 3.18 25.98
C GLY A 407 -13.22 4.12 25.44
N SER A 408 -12.88 5.35 25.03
CA SER A 408 -13.84 6.30 24.45
C SER A 408 -14.32 5.91 23.05
N GLY A 409 -13.84 4.82 22.46
CA GLY A 409 -14.30 4.35 21.16
C GLY A 409 -14.10 5.38 20.04
N VAL A 410 -14.70 5.12 18.88
CA VAL A 410 -14.57 5.99 17.70
C VAL A 410 -15.95 6.46 17.25
N ALA A 411 -16.14 7.77 17.19
CA ALA A 411 -17.37 8.35 16.67
C ALA A 411 -17.49 8.14 15.16
N VAL A 412 -18.58 7.51 14.73
CA VAL A 412 -18.97 7.32 13.33
C VAL A 412 -20.37 7.87 13.15
N ARG A 413 -20.50 9.00 12.45
CA ARG A 413 -21.79 9.66 12.17
C ARG A 413 -22.63 9.84 13.46
N GLY A 414 -22.00 10.45 14.47
CA GLY A 414 -22.62 10.75 15.76
C GLY A 414 -22.72 9.56 16.73
N GLN A 415 -22.47 8.33 16.29
CA GLN A 415 -22.58 7.14 17.13
C GLN A 415 -21.20 6.65 17.57
N LYS A 416 -21.07 6.36 18.87
CA LYS A 416 -19.81 5.92 19.49
C LYS A 416 -19.62 4.42 19.26
N CYS A 417 -18.63 4.05 18.44
CA CYS A 417 -18.28 2.65 18.19
C CYS A 417 -17.23 2.19 19.19
N THR A 418 -17.60 1.29 20.09
CA THR A 418 -16.70 0.69 21.10
C THR A 418 -16.41 -0.78 20.82
N ARG A 419 -17.04 -1.36 19.81
CA ARG A 419 -16.92 -2.76 19.42
C ARG A 419 -16.44 -2.89 17.98
N VAL A 420 -15.95 -4.06 17.64
CA VAL A 420 -15.57 -4.40 16.27
C VAL A 420 -16.11 -5.76 15.86
N LEU A 421 -16.56 -5.84 14.61
CA LEU A 421 -16.87 -7.09 13.92
C LEU A 421 -15.61 -7.52 13.16
N PRO A 422 -15.02 -8.69 13.47
CA PRO A 422 -13.82 -9.18 12.80
C PRO A 422 -14.00 -9.32 11.30
N ASN A 423 -13.04 -8.80 10.53
CA ASN A 423 -12.94 -9.16 9.12
C ASN A 423 -12.26 -10.53 9.01
N LYS A 424 -13.01 -11.53 8.56
CA LYS A 424 -12.56 -12.90 8.28
C LYS A 424 -11.95 -13.04 6.88
N GLY A 425 -11.91 -11.96 6.09
CA GLY A 425 -11.35 -11.93 4.75
C GLY A 425 -9.83 -11.70 4.73
N ALA A 426 -9.24 -11.75 3.54
CA ALA A 426 -7.80 -11.73 3.32
C ALA A 426 -7.12 -10.41 3.77
N PHE A 427 -7.86 -9.30 3.86
CA PHE A 427 -7.34 -8.06 4.44
C PHE A 427 -7.13 -8.15 5.96
N GLY A 428 -7.76 -9.11 6.63
CA GLY A 428 -7.49 -9.47 8.02
C GLY A 428 -7.90 -8.42 9.05
N ARG A 429 -7.39 -8.57 10.27
CA ARG A 429 -7.88 -7.88 11.48
C ARG A 429 -7.89 -6.34 11.37
N HIS A 430 -6.94 -5.73 10.68
CA HIS A 430 -6.88 -4.27 10.54
C HIS A 430 -7.98 -3.68 9.66
N TYR A 431 -8.74 -4.53 8.99
CA TYR A 431 -9.94 -4.19 8.23
C TYR A 431 -11.22 -4.65 8.93
N SER A 432 -11.18 -4.93 10.24
CA SER A 432 -12.38 -5.20 11.02
C SER A 432 -13.27 -3.95 11.09
N ALA A 433 -14.58 -4.16 11.12
CA ALA A 433 -15.54 -3.06 11.09
C ALA A 433 -15.78 -2.52 12.50
N LEU A 434 -15.61 -1.21 12.69
CA LEU A 434 -16.10 -0.50 13.87
C LEU A 434 -17.63 -0.61 13.90
N SER A 435 -18.17 -1.04 15.03
CA SER A 435 -19.60 -1.28 15.18
C SER A 435 -20.24 -0.54 16.35
N ALA A 436 -21.49 -0.14 16.13
CA ALA A 436 -22.40 0.40 17.15
C ALA A 436 -23.84 0.02 16.79
N GLY A 437 -24.67 -0.31 17.78
CA GLY A 437 -26.11 -0.50 17.60
C GLY A 437 -26.51 -1.62 16.63
N ILE A 438 -25.70 -2.67 16.47
CA ILE A 438 -26.04 -3.84 15.64
C ILE A 438 -26.47 -4.97 16.57
N GLY A 439 -27.72 -5.42 16.44
CA GLY A 439 -28.22 -6.60 17.14
C GLY A 439 -27.77 -7.90 16.46
N ARG A 440 -28.04 -9.05 17.09
CA ARG A 440 -27.84 -10.37 16.47
C ARG A 440 -29.17 -11.09 16.32
N VAL A 441 -29.39 -11.67 15.14
CA VAL A 441 -30.55 -12.52 14.83
C VAL A 441 -30.09 -13.77 14.09
N ASP A 442 -30.98 -14.73 13.88
CA ASP A 442 -30.66 -15.91 13.08
C ASP A 442 -30.56 -15.52 11.59
N GLY A 443 -29.40 -15.82 11.02
CA GLY A 443 -29.01 -15.59 9.64
C GLY A 443 -29.22 -16.81 8.76
N VAL A 444 -28.67 -16.73 7.55
CA VAL A 444 -28.63 -17.83 6.60
C VAL A 444 -27.45 -18.77 6.92
N HIS A 445 -26.33 -18.20 7.38
CA HIS A 445 -25.08 -18.91 7.68
C HIS A 445 -24.69 -18.79 9.16
N GLY A 446 -25.68 -18.90 10.05
CA GLY A 446 -25.49 -18.76 11.50
C GLY A 446 -26.17 -17.50 12.04
N LYS A 447 -25.39 -16.52 12.49
CA LYS A 447 -25.86 -15.23 13.00
C LYS A 447 -25.74 -14.14 11.95
N ALA A 448 -26.79 -13.32 11.88
CA ALA A 448 -26.87 -12.11 11.09
C ALA A 448 -26.88 -10.86 11.98
N GLY A 449 -26.46 -9.73 11.42
CA GLY A 449 -26.55 -8.44 12.08
C GLY A 449 -27.91 -7.83 11.87
N ALA A 450 -28.59 -7.42 12.93
CA ALA A 450 -29.82 -6.63 12.88
C ALA A 450 -29.47 -5.13 12.90
N PHE A 451 -29.83 -4.45 11.81
CA PHE A 451 -29.55 -3.04 11.55
C PHE A 451 -30.79 -2.18 11.76
N SER A 452 -30.53 -0.96 12.22
CA SER A 452 -31.49 0.14 12.38
C SER A 452 -30.83 1.44 11.89
N LYS A 453 -31.58 2.55 11.90
CA LYS A 453 -31.05 3.89 11.61
C LYS A 453 -29.83 4.29 12.46
N ASP A 454 -29.71 3.74 13.67
CA ASP A 454 -28.65 4.05 14.62
C ASP A 454 -27.45 3.10 14.52
N SER A 455 -27.55 2.04 13.72
CA SER A 455 -26.47 1.09 13.51
C SER A 455 -25.30 1.70 12.74
N ARG A 456 -24.07 1.32 13.10
CA ARG A 456 -22.84 1.65 12.36
C ARG A 456 -22.05 0.37 12.12
N MET A 457 -21.57 0.19 10.90
CA MET A 457 -20.56 -0.80 10.53
C MET A 457 -19.60 -0.16 9.53
N ALA A 458 -18.45 0.31 10.00
CA ALA A 458 -17.54 1.12 9.20
C ALA A 458 -16.08 0.67 9.30
N ILE A 459 -15.41 0.61 8.17
CA ILE A 459 -14.02 0.17 8.07
C ILE A 459 -13.10 1.39 8.18
N TRP A 460 -12.06 1.32 9.00
CA TRP A 460 -11.05 2.38 9.07
C TRP A 460 -10.02 2.31 7.95
N GLY A 461 -9.59 1.11 7.56
CA GLY A 461 -8.75 0.88 6.39
C GLY A 461 -9.41 1.32 5.08
N MET A 462 -8.61 1.70 4.09
CA MET A 462 -9.06 2.18 2.79
C MET A 462 -9.08 1.07 1.73
N GLY A 463 -9.95 1.22 0.74
CA GLY A 463 -10.08 0.28 -0.38
C GLY A 463 -11.14 -0.80 -0.16
N PRO A 464 -11.25 -1.80 -1.06
CA PRO A 464 -10.19 -2.21 -2.00
C PRO A 464 -10.24 -1.50 -3.36
N LEU A 465 -11.26 -0.66 -3.60
CA LEU A 465 -11.45 0.02 -4.87
C LEU A 465 -10.23 0.89 -5.23
N TYR A 466 -9.83 0.82 -6.50
CA TYR A 466 -8.72 1.58 -7.06
C TYR A 466 -8.82 1.62 -8.59
N GLY A 467 -8.79 2.83 -9.17
CA GLY A 467 -8.70 2.99 -10.62
C GLY A 467 -9.81 2.21 -11.33
N GLU A 468 -9.46 1.46 -12.36
CA GLU A 468 -10.42 0.70 -13.17
C GLU A 468 -10.61 -0.75 -12.71
N HIS A 469 -9.97 -1.17 -11.61
CA HIS A 469 -10.02 -2.58 -11.20
C HIS A 469 -11.43 -3.05 -10.84
N ALA A 470 -11.81 -4.21 -11.40
CA ALA A 470 -13.09 -4.84 -11.15
C ALA A 470 -13.29 -5.12 -9.66
N VAL A 471 -14.51 -4.89 -9.18
CA VAL A 471 -14.95 -5.22 -7.83
C VAL A 471 -16.24 -6.03 -7.89
N SER A 472 -16.40 -6.95 -6.94
CA SER A 472 -17.65 -7.68 -6.74
C SER A 472 -18.09 -7.59 -5.29
N TYR A 473 -19.40 -7.46 -5.09
CA TYR A 473 -20.07 -7.46 -3.79
C TYR A 473 -21.02 -8.65 -3.71
N ALA A 474 -21.14 -9.23 -2.51
CA ALA A 474 -22.20 -10.19 -2.20
C ALA A 474 -22.64 -10.03 -0.74
N LEU A 475 -23.91 -10.23 -0.45
CA LEU A 475 -24.48 -10.29 0.89
C LEU A 475 -25.84 -10.98 0.87
N TRP A 476 -26.29 -11.43 2.03
CA TRP A 476 -27.69 -11.78 2.29
C TRP A 476 -28.38 -10.63 3.01
N LEU A 477 -29.64 -10.37 2.65
CA LEU A 477 -30.45 -9.33 3.26
C LEU A 477 -31.87 -9.81 3.57
N LYS A 478 -32.49 -9.23 4.60
CA LYS A 478 -33.89 -9.43 4.97
C LYS A 478 -34.48 -8.15 5.53
N THR A 479 -35.50 -7.59 4.90
CA THR A 479 -36.15 -6.34 5.33
C THR A 479 -37.61 -6.28 4.92
N THR A 480 -38.38 -5.42 5.58
CA THR A 480 -39.74 -5.00 5.17
C THR A 480 -39.80 -3.52 4.82
N SER A 481 -38.67 -2.79 4.92
CA SER A 481 -38.60 -1.36 4.64
C SER A 481 -38.57 -1.12 3.13
N ASP A 482 -39.43 -0.22 2.65
CA ASP A 482 -39.51 0.23 1.27
C ASP A 482 -38.68 1.51 1.02
N ALA A 483 -37.99 2.03 2.04
CA ALA A 483 -37.14 3.19 1.89
C ALA A 483 -35.96 2.91 0.94
N ASN A 484 -35.45 3.98 0.30
CA ASN A 484 -34.15 3.95 -0.36
C ASN A 484 -33.04 3.80 0.69
N GLN A 485 -32.40 2.64 0.76
CA GLN A 485 -31.44 2.28 1.80
C GLN A 485 -30.08 1.92 1.22
N VAL A 486 -29.01 2.30 1.90
CA VAL A 486 -27.65 1.94 1.51
C VAL A 486 -27.23 0.59 2.12
N LEU A 487 -26.84 -0.36 1.27
CA LEU A 487 -26.34 -1.67 1.70
C LEU A 487 -24.81 -1.66 1.82
N ILE A 488 -24.13 -1.19 0.78
CA ILE A 488 -22.67 -1.03 0.74
C ILE A 488 -22.35 0.37 0.24
N ASN A 489 -21.49 1.07 0.97
CA ASN A 489 -21.02 2.40 0.62
C ASN A 489 -19.51 2.44 0.45
N SER A 490 -19.06 3.12 -0.61
CA SER A 490 -17.66 3.34 -0.94
C SER A 490 -17.38 4.81 -1.33
N CYS A 491 -18.17 5.78 -0.86
CA CYS A 491 -17.93 7.19 -1.15
C CYS A 491 -16.66 7.74 -0.48
N SER A 492 -16.08 8.79 -1.07
CA SER A 492 -14.82 9.39 -0.62
C SER A 492 -14.85 9.88 0.82
N ILE A 493 -13.70 9.76 1.50
CA ILE A 493 -13.45 10.29 2.85
C ILE A 493 -12.81 11.69 2.84
N TRP A 494 -12.24 12.13 1.72
CA TRP A 494 -11.52 13.41 1.63
C TRP A 494 -12.29 14.49 0.88
N GLY A 495 -12.91 14.14 -0.25
CA GLY A 495 -13.60 15.10 -1.11
C GLY A 495 -15.12 15.12 -0.93
N ASN A 496 -15.74 16.24 -1.29
CA ASN A 496 -17.19 16.37 -1.40
C ASN A 496 -17.73 16.01 -2.79
N SER A 497 -16.87 15.58 -3.71
CA SER A 497 -17.27 15.16 -5.04
C SER A 497 -17.80 13.72 -5.01
N LEU A 498 -19.06 13.55 -5.40
CA LEU A 498 -19.71 12.25 -5.56
C LEU A 498 -19.35 11.62 -6.91
N LYS A 499 -18.11 11.15 -7.00
CA LYS A 499 -17.58 10.45 -8.18
C LYS A 499 -16.60 9.35 -7.76
N GLY A 500 -16.46 8.36 -8.62
CA GLY A 500 -15.52 7.26 -8.44
C GLY A 500 -15.81 6.40 -7.22
N PHE A 501 -17.07 6.05 -7.03
CA PHE A 501 -17.53 5.09 -6.04
C PHE A 501 -18.49 4.09 -6.71
N LEU A 502 -18.75 2.97 -6.03
CA LEU A 502 -19.74 1.98 -6.43
C LEU A 502 -20.55 1.62 -5.18
N ASN A 503 -21.71 2.25 -5.02
CA ASN A 503 -22.61 1.94 -3.92
C ASN A 503 -23.64 0.91 -4.38
N LEU A 504 -24.03 0.05 -3.44
CA LEU A 504 -25.17 -0.87 -3.59
C LEU A 504 -26.28 -0.38 -2.68
N HIS A 505 -27.44 -0.06 -3.27
CA HIS A 505 -28.63 0.36 -2.53
C HIS A 505 -29.78 -0.64 -2.74
N LEU A 506 -30.79 -0.52 -1.87
CA LEU A 506 -32.09 -1.16 -2.00
C LEU A 506 -33.15 -0.05 -1.98
N ASN A 507 -33.80 0.21 -3.10
CA ASN A 507 -34.72 1.34 -3.29
C ASN A 507 -36.13 0.83 -3.61
N GLY A 508 -37.09 1.01 -2.70
CA GLY A 508 -38.41 0.35 -2.84
C GLY A 508 -38.32 -1.18 -2.77
N GLY A 509 -37.26 -1.71 -2.14
CA GLY A 509 -36.94 -3.13 -2.17
C GLY A 509 -36.30 -3.63 -3.48
N LEU A 510 -36.00 -2.73 -4.43
CA LEU A 510 -35.29 -3.09 -5.67
C LEU A 510 -33.80 -2.78 -5.56
N PRO A 511 -32.89 -3.74 -5.84
CA PRO A 511 -31.47 -3.45 -5.85
C PRO A 511 -31.10 -2.46 -6.94
N GLU A 512 -30.22 -1.52 -6.61
CA GLU A 512 -29.61 -0.60 -7.58
C GLU A 512 -28.12 -0.39 -7.28
N VAL A 513 -27.34 -0.23 -8.34
CA VAL A 513 -25.94 0.23 -8.26
C VAL A 513 -25.92 1.73 -8.54
N VAL A 514 -25.26 2.49 -7.68
CA VAL A 514 -25.21 3.96 -7.76
C VAL A 514 -23.77 4.44 -7.82
N ILE A 515 -23.46 5.29 -8.80
CA ILE A 515 -22.10 5.86 -9.01
C ILE A 515 -22.07 7.39 -9.01
N SER A 516 -23.24 8.04 -9.07
CA SER A 516 -23.42 9.49 -8.95
C SER A 516 -24.87 9.82 -8.58
N LYS A 517 -25.21 11.11 -8.46
CA LYS A 517 -26.61 11.53 -8.24
C LYS A 517 -27.53 11.18 -9.42
N ALA A 518 -26.99 11.14 -10.63
CA ALA A 518 -27.75 11.06 -11.87
C ALA A 518 -27.62 9.70 -12.59
N GLN A 519 -26.73 8.82 -12.14
CA GLN A 519 -26.40 7.56 -12.83
C GLN A 519 -26.59 6.37 -11.91
N ARG A 520 -27.47 5.46 -12.34
CA ARG A 520 -27.84 4.25 -11.61
C ARG A 520 -28.08 3.08 -12.55
N LEU A 521 -27.80 1.87 -12.09
CA LEU A 521 -28.25 0.64 -12.73
C LEU A 521 -29.30 -0.01 -11.84
N LEU A 522 -30.53 -0.10 -12.34
CA LEU A 522 -31.68 -0.60 -11.59
C LEU A 522 -31.99 -2.04 -12.00
N VAL A 523 -32.30 -2.90 -11.04
CA VAL A 523 -32.85 -4.23 -11.33
C VAL A 523 -34.33 -4.12 -11.70
N ASP A 524 -34.75 -4.91 -12.69
CA ASP A 524 -36.16 -5.19 -12.97
C ASP A 524 -36.54 -6.54 -12.33
N ALA A 525 -37.17 -6.49 -11.15
CA ALA A 525 -37.55 -7.65 -10.35
C ALA A 525 -38.71 -7.34 -9.40
N ALA A 526 -39.19 -8.37 -8.70
CA ALA A 526 -40.05 -8.18 -7.54
C ALA A 526 -39.28 -7.54 -6.38
N SER A 527 -40.01 -6.81 -5.53
CA SER A 527 -39.45 -6.19 -4.33
C SER A 527 -38.91 -7.24 -3.37
N LEU A 528 -37.70 -7.00 -2.85
CA LEU A 528 -37.04 -7.82 -1.82
C LEU A 528 -37.41 -7.39 -0.39
N SER A 529 -38.29 -6.40 -0.25
CA SER A 529 -38.79 -5.92 1.05
C SER A 529 -39.98 -6.75 1.55
N ASP A 530 -39.93 -8.07 1.35
CA ASP A 530 -41.01 -9.01 1.67
C ASP A 530 -40.82 -9.73 3.01
N GLY A 531 -39.79 -9.35 3.77
CA GLY A 531 -39.43 -9.96 5.04
C GLY A 531 -38.79 -11.34 4.92
N LYS A 532 -38.32 -11.78 3.74
CA LYS A 532 -37.55 -13.02 3.54
C LYS A 532 -36.07 -12.74 3.28
N TRP A 533 -35.26 -13.80 3.41
CA TRP A 533 -33.84 -13.75 3.10
C TRP A 533 -33.61 -13.85 1.59
N HIS A 534 -32.85 -12.91 1.04
CA HIS A 534 -32.41 -12.90 -0.34
C HIS A 534 -30.90 -12.72 -0.43
N HIS A 535 -30.25 -13.46 -1.32
CA HIS A 535 -28.85 -13.24 -1.67
C HIS A 535 -28.75 -12.22 -2.79
N LEU A 536 -27.98 -11.16 -2.58
CA LEU A 536 -27.72 -10.12 -3.56
C LEU A 536 -26.23 -10.07 -3.90
N ALA A 537 -25.91 -10.03 -5.20
CA ALA A 537 -24.55 -9.76 -5.66
C ALA A 537 -24.52 -8.72 -6.78
N ALA A 538 -23.49 -7.89 -6.77
CA ALA A 538 -23.17 -6.93 -7.83
C ALA A 538 -21.76 -7.21 -8.33
N VAL A 539 -21.60 -7.43 -9.64
CA VAL A 539 -20.35 -7.92 -10.22
C VAL A 539 -19.96 -7.06 -11.41
N MET A 540 -18.80 -6.42 -11.33
CA MET A 540 -18.13 -5.91 -12.52
C MET A 540 -17.56 -7.09 -13.32
N PRO A 541 -17.92 -7.27 -14.61
CA PRO A 541 -17.40 -8.37 -15.41
C PRO A 541 -15.90 -8.24 -15.73
N GLN A 542 -15.37 -7.02 -15.79
CA GLN A 542 -13.98 -6.74 -16.15
C GLN A 542 -13.54 -5.36 -15.65
N ASP A 543 -12.23 -5.10 -15.69
CA ASP A 543 -11.66 -3.79 -15.38
C ASP A 543 -12.21 -2.72 -16.33
N GLY A 544 -12.63 -1.58 -15.79
CA GLY A 544 -13.07 -0.42 -16.57
C GLY A 544 -14.38 -0.61 -17.33
N CYS A 545 -15.18 -1.64 -17.02
CA CYS A 545 -16.47 -1.86 -17.66
C CYS A 545 -17.40 -0.64 -17.49
N GLU A 546 -18.34 -0.47 -18.42
CA GLU A 546 -19.39 0.53 -18.32
C GLU A 546 -20.36 0.18 -17.18
N LEU A 547 -21.10 1.17 -16.66
CA LEU A 547 -22.10 0.94 -15.61
C LEU A 547 -23.18 -0.04 -16.09
N SER A 548 -23.60 0.05 -17.35
CA SER A 548 -24.60 -0.85 -17.94
C SER A 548 -24.16 -2.32 -18.01
N GLU A 549 -22.86 -2.60 -17.94
CA GLU A 549 -22.30 -3.94 -18.00
C GLU A 549 -22.22 -4.64 -16.63
N VAL A 550 -22.44 -3.90 -15.53
CA VAL A 550 -22.45 -4.48 -14.18
C VAL A 550 -23.59 -5.48 -14.06
N LYS A 551 -23.28 -6.69 -13.58
CA LYS A 551 -24.26 -7.77 -13.43
C LYS A 551 -24.79 -7.78 -12.00
N LEU A 552 -26.11 -7.69 -11.86
CA LEU A 552 -26.81 -7.86 -10.59
C LEU A 552 -27.45 -9.25 -10.53
N PHE A 553 -27.31 -9.91 -9.39
CA PHE A 553 -27.85 -11.24 -9.15
C PHE A 553 -28.74 -11.25 -7.91
N ILE A 554 -29.88 -11.90 -8.00
CA ILE A 554 -30.79 -12.17 -6.87
C ILE A 554 -30.91 -13.69 -6.74
N ASP A 555 -30.63 -14.21 -5.55
CA ASP A 555 -30.70 -15.65 -5.23
C ASP A 555 -29.91 -16.53 -6.22
N GLY A 556 -28.75 -16.02 -6.64
CA GLY A 556 -27.84 -16.69 -7.58
C GLY A 556 -28.19 -16.52 -9.05
N LYS A 557 -29.34 -15.92 -9.38
CA LYS A 557 -29.81 -15.71 -10.76
C LYS A 557 -29.48 -14.30 -11.23
N ALA A 558 -28.90 -14.17 -12.42
CA ALA A 558 -28.65 -12.87 -13.04
C ALA A 558 -29.99 -12.19 -13.39
N MET A 559 -30.10 -10.91 -13.10
CA MET A 559 -31.31 -10.14 -13.32
C MET A 559 -31.18 -9.20 -14.52
N PRO A 560 -32.26 -8.94 -15.26
CA PRO A 560 -32.30 -7.85 -16.22
C PRO A 560 -32.15 -6.52 -15.48
N THR A 561 -31.41 -5.59 -16.11
CA THR A 561 -31.12 -4.28 -15.54
C THR A 561 -31.41 -3.16 -16.52
N LYS A 562 -31.84 -2.01 -15.99
CA LYS A 562 -32.08 -0.79 -16.74
C LYS A 562 -31.15 0.33 -16.27
N LEU A 563 -30.43 0.93 -17.20
CA LEU A 563 -29.63 2.11 -16.93
C LEU A 563 -30.53 3.34 -16.80
N ALA A 564 -30.32 4.12 -15.74
CA ALA A 564 -30.83 5.47 -15.60
C ALA A 564 -29.68 6.47 -15.64
N GLY A 565 -29.79 7.48 -16.51
CA GLY A 565 -28.73 8.45 -16.75
C GLY A 565 -27.79 8.03 -17.88
N LYS A 566 -26.64 8.69 -17.96
CA LYS A 566 -25.60 8.38 -18.96
C LYS A 566 -24.79 7.17 -18.51
N ASP A 567 -24.47 6.32 -19.47
CA ASP A 567 -23.53 5.24 -19.23
C ASP A 567 -22.12 5.83 -18.98
N GLN A 568 -21.31 5.10 -18.22
CA GLN A 568 -19.97 5.56 -17.89
C GLN A 568 -19.06 4.40 -17.47
N ALA A 569 -17.88 4.36 -18.09
CA ALA A 569 -16.76 3.53 -17.65
C ALA A 569 -16.48 3.73 -16.16
N LEU A 570 -16.48 2.61 -15.44
CA LEU A 570 -16.27 2.61 -14.00
C LEU A 570 -14.81 2.83 -13.66
N ARG A 571 -14.57 3.89 -12.90
CA ARG A 571 -13.26 4.25 -12.37
C ARG A 571 -13.40 4.79 -10.96
N PHE A 572 -12.66 4.22 -10.03
CA PHE A 572 -12.80 4.45 -8.61
C PHE A 572 -11.73 5.35 -8.02
N ASN A 573 -12.14 6.15 -7.04
CA ASN A 573 -11.26 6.89 -6.17
C ASN A 573 -10.49 5.91 -5.28
N GLN A 574 -9.17 6.08 -5.19
CA GLN A 574 -8.36 5.24 -4.31
C GLN A 574 -8.51 5.56 -2.81
N ALA A 575 -9.14 6.69 -2.46
CA ALA A 575 -9.38 7.16 -1.11
C ALA A 575 -10.83 6.98 -0.65
N VAL A 576 -11.22 5.71 -0.51
CA VAL A 576 -12.55 5.29 -0.04
C VAL A 576 -12.41 4.36 1.16
N ARG A 577 -13.39 4.41 2.07
CA ARG A 577 -13.53 3.46 3.17
C ARG A 577 -14.89 2.80 3.06
N MET A 578 -14.92 1.48 3.20
CA MET A 578 -16.16 0.73 3.08
C MET A 578 -17.02 0.89 4.33
N SER A 579 -18.33 0.87 4.14
CA SER A 579 -19.30 0.68 5.22
C SER A 579 -20.48 -0.15 4.75
N PHE A 580 -21.09 -0.87 5.69
CA PHE A 580 -22.24 -1.74 5.45
C PHE A 580 -23.45 -1.21 6.20
N GLY A 581 -24.61 -1.20 5.56
CA GLY A 581 -25.87 -0.70 6.12
C GLY A 581 -25.88 0.80 6.47
N GLY A 582 -24.87 1.58 6.05
CA GLY A 582 -24.76 3.01 6.38
C GLY A 582 -23.61 3.71 5.66
N PHE A 583 -23.39 4.99 5.99
CA PHE A 583 -22.45 5.89 5.27
C PHE A 583 -21.02 5.91 5.83
N GLY A 584 -20.78 5.29 6.99
CA GLY A 584 -19.46 5.21 7.60
C GLY A 584 -18.72 6.54 7.67
N PHE A 585 -17.48 6.55 7.16
CA PHE A 585 -16.58 7.71 7.17
C PHE A 585 -16.68 8.62 5.95
N SER A 586 -17.58 8.33 5.00
CA SER A 586 -17.73 9.18 3.82
C SER A 586 -18.12 10.61 4.22
N ARG A 587 -17.78 11.60 3.40
CA ARG A 587 -18.17 12.99 3.64
C ARG A 587 -19.67 13.20 3.51
N ASP A 588 -20.18 14.30 4.05
CA ASP A 588 -21.62 14.61 4.10
C ASP A 588 -22.28 14.73 2.72
N ALA A 589 -21.50 15.00 1.68
CA ALA A 589 -21.98 14.99 0.29
C ALA A 589 -22.76 13.70 -0.06
N VAL A 590 -22.44 12.55 0.54
CA VAL A 590 -23.15 11.28 0.32
C VAL A 590 -24.65 11.35 0.62
N THR A 591 -25.07 12.22 1.53
CA THR A 591 -26.49 12.43 1.87
C THR A 591 -27.32 12.88 0.67
N ALA A 592 -26.71 13.55 -0.29
CA ALA A 592 -27.37 14.00 -1.50
C ALA A 592 -27.70 12.88 -2.49
N LEU A 593 -27.33 11.62 -2.20
CA LEU A 593 -27.82 10.43 -2.91
C LEU A 593 -29.24 10.04 -2.48
N GLY A 594 -29.75 10.59 -1.37
CA GLY A 594 -31.12 10.36 -0.89
C GLY A 594 -31.35 8.97 -0.29
N ALA A 595 -30.30 8.18 -0.10
CA ALA A 595 -30.38 6.93 0.64
C ALA A 595 -30.45 7.19 2.15
N LYS A 596 -31.02 6.24 2.89
CA LYS A 596 -31.06 6.17 4.36
C LYS A 596 -30.19 4.98 4.84
N PRO A 597 -29.79 4.93 6.12
CA PRO A 597 -29.21 3.72 6.69
C PRO A 597 -30.17 2.51 6.50
N TYR A 598 -29.60 1.33 6.41
CA TYR A 598 -30.36 0.09 6.26
C TYR A 598 -31.06 -0.30 7.56
N GLU A 599 -32.30 -0.74 7.45
CA GLU A 599 -33.13 -1.27 8.53
C GLU A 599 -33.58 -2.68 8.13
N GLY A 600 -33.16 -3.69 8.89
CA GLY A 600 -33.33 -5.09 8.50
C GLY A 600 -32.20 -5.97 9.03
N ALA A 601 -31.97 -7.13 8.42
CA ALA A 601 -30.86 -8.01 8.77
C ALA A 601 -29.91 -8.21 7.58
N LEU A 602 -28.60 -8.18 7.83
CA LEU A 602 -27.56 -8.52 6.86
C LEU A 602 -26.78 -9.75 7.33
N ASP A 603 -26.39 -10.61 6.40
CA ASP A 603 -25.55 -11.78 6.64
C ASP A 603 -24.51 -11.96 5.51
N ASP A 604 -23.36 -12.51 5.85
CA ASP A 604 -22.21 -12.78 4.98
C ASP A 604 -21.76 -11.61 4.04
N PRO A 605 -21.75 -10.32 4.46
CA PRO A 605 -21.33 -9.25 3.57
C PRO A 605 -19.85 -9.40 3.18
N SER A 606 -19.64 -9.39 1.86
CA SER A 606 -18.39 -9.81 1.24
C SER A 606 -17.98 -8.93 0.06
N ILE A 607 -16.66 -8.72 -0.09
CA ILE A 607 -16.09 -7.91 -1.19
C ILE A 607 -14.84 -8.60 -1.77
N TRP A 608 -14.75 -8.62 -3.11
CA TRP A 608 -13.59 -9.08 -3.88
C TRP A 608 -13.08 -7.96 -4.78
N ALA A 609 -11.76 -7.83 -4.93
CA ALA A 609 -11.14 -6.93 -5.91
C ALA A 609 -10.93 -7.61 -7.28
N ARG A 610 -11.94 -8.37 -7.71
CA ARG A 610 -12.00 -9.03 -9.00
C ARG A 610 -13.45 -9.28 -9.38
N SER A 611 -13.65 -9.69 -10.64
CA SER A 611 -14.91 -10.27 -11.08
C SER A 611 -15.16 -11.64 -10.44
N LEU A 612 -16.43 -11.92 -10.10
CA LEU A 612 -16.93 -13.25 -9.79
C LEU A 612 -17.61 -13.86 -11.02
N SER A 613 -17.40 -15.15 -11.25
CA SER A 613 -18.19 -15.91 -12.22
C SER A 613 -19.62 -16.14 -11.73
N ALA A 614 -20.56 -16.34 -12.65
CA ALA A 614 -21.94 -16.67 -12.30
C ALA A 614 -22.04 -17.95 -11.44
N LYS A 615 -21.12 -18.91 -11.65
CA LYS A 615 -21.03 -20.14 -10.83
C LYS A 615 -20.62 -19.83 -9.40
N GLU A 616 -19.65 -18.94 -9.19
CA GLU A 616 -19.27 -18.49 -7.84
C GLU A 616 -20.46 -17.80 -7.15
N VAL A 617 -21.17 -16.92 -7.85
CA VAL A 617 -22.35 -16.23 -7.30
C VAL A 617 -23.47 -17.21 -6.94
N THR A 618 -23.75 -18.19 -7.81
CA THR A 618 -24.73 -19.26 -7.52
C THR A 618 -24.32 -20.08 -6.30
N GLY A 619 -23.02 -20.39 -6.16
CA GLY A 619 -22.48 -21.09 -5.00
C GLY A 619 -22.67 -20.31 -3.70
N LEU A 620 -22.48 -18.98 -3.72
CA LEU A 620 -22.71 -18.11 -2.57
C LEU A 620 -24.20 -18.02 -2.17
N ALA A 621 -25.09 -18.12 -3.16
CA ALA A 621 -26.54 -18.09 -2.96
C ALA A 621 -27.13 -19.43 -2.48
N ALA A 622 -26.37 -20.54 -2.58
CA ALA A 622 -26.84 -21.82 -2.09
C ALA A 622 -26.81 -21.83 -0.54
N ARG A 623 -27.94 -22.16 0.09
CA ARG A 623 -28.02 -22.41 1.54
C ARG A 623 -27.24 -23.68 1.88
N GLY A 624 -26.22 -23.60 2.74
CA GLY A 624 -25.66 -24.78 3.43
C GLY A 624 -24.18 -24.67 3.84
N PRO A 625 -23.80 -25.24 5.00
CA PRO A 625 -22.43 -25.19 5.52
C PRO A 625 -21.55 -26.16 4.76
N THR A 626 -20.53 -25.67 4.06
CA THR A 626 -19.33 -26.47 3.83
C THR A 626 -18.12 -25.55 3.89
N GLU A 627 -17.44 -25.57 5.05
CA GLU A 627 -16.01 -25.36 5.05
C GLU A 627 -15.41 -26.21 3.92
N PRO A 628 -14.59 -25.64 3.01
CA PRO A 628 -13.55 -26.45 2.44
C PRO A 628 -12.67 -26.85 3.62
N LYS A 629 -12.66 -28.14 3.97
CA LYS A 629 -11.61 -28.70 4.82
C LYS A 629 -10.28 -28.13 4.32
N LEU A 630 -9.61 -27.37 5.17
CA LEU A 630 -8.19 -27.08 5.03
C LEU A 630 -7.52 -28.43 4.73
N MET A 631 -7.03 -28.61 3.50
CA MET A 631 -6.05 -29.66 3.26
C MET A 631 -4.86 -29.30 4.14
N LYS A 632 -4.51 -30.25 5.02
CA LYS A 632 -3.40 -30.18 5.96
C LYS A 632 -2.11 -29.76 5.30
#